data_AF-A0A3A0AWA5-F1
#
_entry.id   AF-A0A3A0AWA5-F1
#
_cell.length_a   1.000
_cell.length_b   1.000
_cell.length_c   1.000
_cell.angle_alpha   90.00
_cell.angle_beta   90.00
_cell.angle_gamma   90.00
#
_symmetry.space_group_name_H-M   'P 1'
#
loop_
_entity.id
_entity.type
_entity.pdbx_description
1 polymer ?
#
loop_
_entity_poly.entity_id
_entity_poly.type
_entity_poly.pdbx_seq_one_letter_code
_entity_poly.pdbx_strand_id
1 'polypeptide(L)' 'MNRAVHTHQFPAMGSTIELTLVGGDSHAAQRAFAHAAELAAEWEATFSRFRQTSELSQLNAHSGERV' A
#
# COMPACT_ATOMS: atom_id res chain seq x y z
N MET A 1 -30.24 13.29 0.76
CA MET A 1 -28.93 13.91 1.06
C MET A 1 -27.90 13.33 0.12
N ASN A 2 -27.22 14.15 -0.67
CA ASN A 2 -26.13 13.70 -1.53
C ASN A 2 -24.87 13.50 -0.66
N ARG A 3 -24.28 12.30 -0.64
CA ARG A 3 -23.12 11.98 0.21
C ARG A 3 -21.85 12.32 -0.57
N ALA A 4 -20.92 13.04 0.06
CA ALA A 4 -19.64 13.37 -0.58
C ALA A 4 -18.87 12.10 -0.96
N VAL A 5 -18.20 12.12 -2.11
CA VAL A 5 -17.34 11.03 -2.59
C VAL A 5 -15.96 11.60 -2.84
N HIS A 6 -14.94 10.97 -2.25
CA HIS A 6 -13.54 11.34 -2.42
C HIS A 6 -12.81 10.18 -3.09
N THR A 7 -12.00 10.46 -4.10
CA THR A 7 -11.22 9.45 -4.81
C THR A 7 -9.75 9.79 -4.80
N HIS A 8 -8.90 8.75 -4.80
CA HIS A 8 -7.45 8.90 -4.89
C HIS A 8 -6.85 7.72 -5.63
N GLN A 9 -5.81 7.97 -6.42
CA GLN A 9 -5.08 6.96 -7.17
C GLN A 9 -3.59 7.17 -7.00
N PHE A 10 -2.84 6.08 -6.86
CA PHE A 10 -1.39 6.11 -6.85
C PHE A 10 -0.80 4.79 -7.38
N PRO A 11 0.40 4.84 -7.99
CA PRO A 11 1.08 3.63 -8.45
C PRO A 11 1.71 2.87 -7.27
N ALA A 12 1.57 1.53 -7.26
CA ALA A 12 2.22 0.65 -6.28
C ALA A 12 2.32 -0.78 -6.84
N MET A 13 3.40 -1.51 -6.50
CA MET A 13 3.60 -2.93 -6.85
C MET A 13 3.41 -3.25 -8.36
N GLY A 14 3.81 -2.32 -9.24
CA GLY A 14 3.66 -2.48 -10.70
C GLY A 14 2.22 -2.33 -11.22
N SER A 15 1.30 -1.82 -10.39
CA SER A 15 -0.11 -1.54 -10.74
C SER A 15 -0.53 -0.16 -10.22
N THR A 16 -1.80 0.19 -10.41
CA THR A 16 -2.45 1.36 -9.82
C THR A 16 -3.40 0.93 -8.72
N ILE A 17 -3.26 1.51 -7.53
CA ILE A 17 -4.25 1.39 -6.46
C ILE A 17 -5.23 2.57 -6.61
N GLU A 18 -6.52 2.26 -6.62
CA GLU A 18 -7.61 3.24 -6.59
C GLU A 18 -8.39 3.10 -5.27
N LEU A 19 -8.62 4.23 -4.61
CA LEU A 19 -9.37 4.32 -3.36
C LEU A 19 -10.58 5.23 -3.57
N THR A 20 -11.73 4.76 -3.13
CA THR A 20 -12.97 5.54 -3.09
C THR A 20 -13.50 5.56 -1.67
N LEU A 21 -13.64 6.76 -1.10
CA LEU A 21 -14.27 6.98 0.20
C LEU A 21 -15.62 7.64 0.02
N VAL A 22 -16.67 7.01 0.56
CA VAL A 22 -18.04 7.52 0.50
C VAL A 22 -18.44 8.10 1.86
N GLY A 23 -18.69 9.41 1.90
CA GLY A 23 -18.94 10.19 3.10
C GLY A 23 -17.66 10.67 3.79
N GLY A 24 -17.83 11.42 4.88
CA GLY A 24 -16.72 12.07 5.59
C GLY A 24 -16.30 13.40 4.97
N ASP A 25 -15.57 14.19 5.75
CA ASP A 25 -14.96 15.43 5.27
C ASP A 25 -13.65 15.16 4.50
N SER A 26 -13.16 16.20 3.83
CA SER A 26 -11.95 16.12 3.00
C SER A 26 -10.68 15.79 3.81
N HIS A 27 -10.60 16.23 5.07
CA HIS A 27 -9.44 15.94 5.92
C HIS A 27 -9.39 14.47 6.33
N ALA A 28 -10.54 13.86 6.66
CA ALA A 28 -10.64 12.44 6.94
C ALA A 28 -10.26 11.60 5.71
N ALA A 29 -10.71 12.00 4.52
CA ALA A 29 -10.33 11.36 3.27
C ALA A 29 -8.82 11.42 3.04
N GLN A 30 -8.21 12.60 3.20
CA GLN A 30 -6.77 12.79 3.00
C GLN A 30 -5.93 11.92 3.95
N ARG A 31 -6.33 11.80 5.23
CA ARG A 31 -5.65 10.91 6.19
C ARG A 31 -5.78 9.44 5.79
N ALA A 32 -6.98 9.01 5.36
CA ALA A 32 -7.20 7.64 4.93
C ALA A 32 -6.35 7.29 3.69
N PHE A 33 -6.25 8.21 2.73
CA PHE A 33 -5.42 8.02 1.54
C PHE A 33 -3.93 7.97 1.85
N ALA A 34 -3.44 8.85 2.74
CA ALA A 34 -2.06 8.82 3.20
C ALA A 34 -1.72 7.48 3.88
N HIS A 35 -2.60 7.03 4.78
CA HIS A 35 -2.41 5.75 5.47
C HIS A 35 -2.40 4.56 4.50
N ALA A 36 -3.25 4.56 3.47
CA ALA A 36 -3.24 3.50 2.46
C ALA A 36 -1.96 3.49 1.63
N ALA A 37 -1.35 4.65 1.37
CA ALA A 37 -0.05 4.73 0.71
C ALA A 37 1.08 4.18 1.60
N GLU A 38 1.04 4.45 2.90
CA GLU A 38 1.98 3.88 3.89
C GLU A 38 1.87 2.34 3.92
N LEU A 39 0.65 1.80 4.01
CA LEU A 39 0.42 0.35 3.98
C LEU A 39 0.92 -0.30 2.68
N ALA A 40 0.70 0.34 1.54
CA ALA A 40 1.21 -0.17 0.26
C ALA A 40 2.75 -0.17 0.23
N ALA A 41 3.40 0.82 0.85
CA ALA A 41 4.86 0.87 0.96
C ALA A 41 5.40 -0.23 1.90
N GLU A 42 4.70 -0.50 3.01
CA GLU A 42 5.01 -1.61 3.91
C GLU A 42 4.88 -2.96 3.19
N TRP A 43 3.80 -3.19 2.45
CA TRP A 43 3.64 -4.41 1.66
C TRP A 43 4.76 -4.60 0.64
N GLU A 44 5.18 -3.54 -0.04
CA GLU A 44 6.30 -3.59 -0.98
C GLU A 44 7.63 -3.87 -0.24
N ALA A 45 7.83 -3.32 0.97
CA ALA A 45 9.01 -3.61 1.79
C ALA A 45 9.04 -5.06 2.30
N THR A 46 7.89 -5.66 2.61
CA THR A 46 7.85 -7.03 3.13
C THR A 46 7.79 -8.07 2.01
N PHE A 47 6.93 -7.88 1.00
CA PHE A 47 6.53 -8.96 0.08
C PHE A 47 7.08 -8.81 -1.35
N SER A 48 7.81 -7.75 -1.68
CA SER A 48 8.33 -7.60 -3.04
C SER A 48 9.38 -8.65 -3.37
N ARG A 49 9.22 -9.35 -4.50
CA ARG A 49 10.27 -10.26 -5.04
C ARG A 49 11.30 -9.53 -5.91
N PHE A 50 11.05 -8.25 -6.19
CA PHE A 50 11.87 -7.44 -7.08
C PHE A 50 12.82 -6.51 -6.31
N ARG A 51 12.45 -6.14 -5.07
CA ARG A 51 13.34 -5.42 -4.16
C ARG A 51 14.19 -6.41 -3.37
N GLN A 52 15.49 -6.41 -3.61
CA GLN A 52 16.44 -7.29 -2.89
C GLN A 52 16.46 -7.05 -1.38
N THR A 53 16.13 -5.83 -0.95
CA THR A 53 16.06 -5.46 0.47
C THR A 53 14.77 -5.88 1.16
N SER A 54 13.81 -6.48 0.44
CA SER A 54 12.57 -6.93 1.07
C SER A 54 12.78 -8.16 1.94
N GLU A 55 11.91 -8.31 2.94
CA GLU A 55 11.93 -9.48 3.83
C GLU A 55 11.79 -10.79 3.03
N LEU A 56 10.84 -10.85 2.10
CA LEU A 56 10.62 -12.03 1.26
C LEU A 56 11.86 -12.35 0.39
N SER A 57 12.52 -11.35 -0.18
CA SER A 57 13.73 -11.57 -0.99
C SER A 57 14.88 -12.09 -0.13
N GLN A 58 15.06 -11.53 1.07
CA GLN A 58 16.07 -12.01 2.02
C GLN A 58 15.79 -13.44 2.48
N LEU A 59 14.53 -13.76 2.80
CA LEU A 59 14.13 -15.12 3.16
C LEU A 59 14.41 -16.11 2.02
N ASN A 60 14.06 -15.75 0.79
CA ASN A 60 14.31 -16.58 -0.39
C ASN A 60 15.81 -16.81 -0.64
N ALA A 61 16.67 -15.82 -0.34
CA ALA A 61 18.12 -15.94 -0.49
C ALA A 61 18.75 -16.92 0.51
N HIS A 62 18.12 -17.13 1.67
CA HIS A 62 18.57 -18.05 2.73
C HIS A 62 17.70 -19.32 2.77
N SER A 63 17.19 -19.77 1.63
CA SER A 63 16.29 -20.92 1.55
C SER A 63 16.96 -22.19 2.10
N GLY A 64 16.31 -22.84 3.07
CA GLY A 64 16.85 -24.01 3.76
C GLY A 64 17.61 -23.69 5.05
N GLU A 65 17.80 -22.41 5.37
CA GLU A 65 18.41 -21.94 6.62
C GLU A 65 17.32 -21.41 7.58
N ARG A 66 17.58 -21.50 8.89
CA ARG A 66 16.75 -20.80 9.88
C ARG A 66 17.28 -19.38 9.99
N VAL A 67 16.47 -18.42 9.52
CA VAL A 67 16.68 -16.98 9.68
C VAL A 67 16.26 -16.56 11.09
#